data_AF-A0A9W7YP93-F1
#
_entry.id   AF-A0A9W7YP93-F1
#
_cell.length_a   1.000
_cell.length_b   1.000
_cell.length_c   1.000
_cell.angle_alpha   90.00
_cell.angle_beta   90.00
_cell.angle_gamma   90.00
#
_symmetry.space_group_name_H-M   'P 1'
#
loop_
_entity.id
_entity.type
_entity.pdbx_description
1 polymer ?
#
loop_
_entity_poly.entity_id
_entity_poly.type
_entity_poly.pdbx_seq_one_letter_code
_entity_poly.pdbx_strand_id
1 'polypeptide(L)'
;MDAPGTFARKHSVQGAKWNPAYHAQLHKYVANINYLTGHAYAFARFILLHEVDIDNSIIFKQFGYSFFYDVFLFCTERDDMKEARNEDALARRAVILSYRDEYMSLSKLKLRKYQPLSAVAGYVAKSMVTAYNNNVLLRFGEMWRRTVNLKLDTKNKIVDLVDKLERQGKSKEEIREQCQVQIWTPARHAKEVLRSRRPVATTADEQAIINFITPVLNCYPVGYEFKGDDIYWDCKASPENHVKAFIMLNRCLVAEGYRCIQALPLRRSWVYAHVPINTMILANHIFEEKYSPMTDKQPAVLPDKPVALADKQAVASDEPGTPADKPDVSSDEPAVLAVLESRGGSEDEIV
;
A
#
# COMPACT_ATOMS: atom_id res chain seq x y z
N MET A 1 -36.65 -8.12 15.91
CA MET A 1 -36.59 -8.69 14.54
C MET A 1 -35.28 -8.21 13.95
N ASP A 2 -34.21 -8.97 14.18
CA ASP A 2 -32.88 -8.64 13.66
C ASP A 2 -32.80 -9.07 12.19
N ALA A 3 -32.29 -8.17 11.35
CA ALA A 3 -32.07 -8.45 9.94
C ALA A 3 -31.12 -9.64 9.77
N PRO A 4 -31.41 -10.59 8.86
CA PRO A 4 -30.53 -11.74 8.65
C PRO A 4 -29.17 -11.24 8.13
N GLY A 5 -28.14 -11.42 8.96
CA GLY A 5 -26.75 -11.15 8.59
C GLY A 5 -26.39 -11.94 7.34
N THR A 6 -25.81 -11.25 6.35
CA THR A 6 -25.30 -11.88 5.14
C THR A 6 -24.08 -12.74 5.52
N PHE A 7 -24.28 -14.04 5.67
CA PHE A 7 -23.19 -14.98 5.96
C PHE A 7 -22.28 -15.14 4.73
N ALA A 8 -21.10 -14.54 4.76
CA ALA A 8 -20.05 -14.80 3.79
C ALA A 8 -19.35 -16.14 4.15
N ARG A 9 -19.56 -17.19 3.35
CA ARG A 9 -18.82 -18.45 3.51
C ARG A 9 -17.63 -18.52 2.55
N LYS A 10 -16.44 -18.81 3.08
CA LYS A 10 -15.24 -19.10 2.28
C LYS A 10 -15.25 -20.57 1.89
N HIS A 11 -15.32 -20.87 0.60
CA HIS A 11 -15.25 -22.24 0.10
C HIS A 11 -14.20 -22.36 -1.00
N SER A 12 -13.46 -23.47 -1.00
CA SER A 12 -12.63 -23.87 -2.14
C SER A 12 -13.54 -24.43 -3.24
N VAL A 13 -13.19 -24.18 -4.50
CA VAL A 13 -13.83 -24.85 -5.66
C VAL A 13 -13.70 -26.37 -5.54
N GLN A 14 -12.67 -26.86 -4.85
CA GLN A 14 -12.46 -28.28 -4.55
C GLN A 14 -13.12 -28.77 -3.26
N GLY A 15 -13.50 -27.84 -2.35
CA GLY A 15 -13.90 -28.16 -0.97
C GLY A 15 -15.41 -28.20 -0.73
N ALA A 16 -16.20 -27.51 -1.54
CA ALA A 16 -17.65 -27.71 -1.60
C ALA A 16 -17.96 -28.68 -2.76
N LYS A 17 -18.93 -29.58 -2.58
CA LYS A 17 -19.47 -30.41 -3.66
C LYS A 17 -20.24 -29.52 -4.65
N TRP A 18 -19.52 -28.68 -5.39
CA TRP A 18 -20.09 -27.97 -6.52
C TRP A 18 -20.63 -29.00 -7.50
N ASN A 19 -21.76 -28.68 -8.13
CA ASN A 19 -22.30 -29.56 -9.15
C ASN A 19 -21.26 -29.66 -10.29
N PRO A 20 -20.75 -30.88 -10.61
CA PRO A 20 -19.71 -31.06 -11.63
C PRO A 20 -20.10 -30.47 -12.98
N ALA A 21 -21.39 -30.35 -13.28
CA ALA A 21 -21.91 -29.73 -14.50
C ALA A 21 -21.48 -28.26 -14.68
N TYR A 22 -21.18 -27.54 -13.58
CA TYR A 22 -20.81 -26.12 -13.61
C TYR A 22 -19.32 -25.86 -13.36
N HIS A 23 -18.50 -26.90 -13.19
CA HIS A 23 -17.07 -26.73 -12.89
C HIS A 23 -16.34 -25.95 -14.00
N ALA A 24 -16.64 -26.24 -15.27
CA ALA A 24 -16.01 -25.55 -16.39
C ALA A 24 -16.30 -24.04 -16.39
N GLN A 25 -17.55 -23.66 -16.17
CA GLN A 25 -17.99 -22.26 -16.08
C GLN A 25 -17.34 -21.57 -14.88
N LEU A 26 -17.29 -22.24 -13.73
CA LEU A 26 -16.65 -21.73 -12.51
C LEU A 26 -15.15 -21.50 -12.70
N HIS A 27 -14.42 -22.46 -13.28
CA HIS A 27 -13.01 -22.29 -13.60
C HIS A 27 -12.78 -21.17 -14.61
N LYS A 28 -13.60 -21.07 -15.66
CA LYS A 28 -13.52 -20.00 -16.66
C LYS A 28 -13.77 -18.62 -16.02
N TYR A 29 -14.78 -18.51 -15.17
CA TYR A 29 -15.13 -17.30 -14.43
C TYR A 29 -13.96 -16.84 -13.54
N VAL A 30 -13.45 -17.75 -12.71
CA VAL A 30 -12.32 -17.49 -11.82
C VAL A 30 -11.08 -17.09 -12.62
N ALA A 31 -10.80 -17.78 -13.74
CA ALA A 31 -9.67 -17.46 -14.61
C ALA A 31 -9.76 -16.06 -15.21
N ASN A 32 -10.94 -15.69 -15.73
CA ASN A 32 -11.17 -14.37 -16.30
C ASN A 32 -11.00 -13.26 -15.27
N ILE A 33 -11.53 -13.43 -14.05
CA ILE A 33 -11.37 -12.39 -13.02
C ILE A 33 -9.93 -12.22 -12.59
N ASN A 34 -9.22 -13.31 -12.38
CA ASN A 34 -7.82 -13.20 -11.99
C ASN A 34 -6.95 -12.58 -13.08
N TYR A 35 -7.24 -12.86 -14.35
CA TYR A 35 -6.62 -12.21 -15.50
C TYR A 35 -6.88 -10.69 -15.50
N LEU A 36 -8.15 -10.28 -15.40
CA LEU A 36 -8.54 -8.88 -15.40
C LEU A 36 -8.01 -8.12 -14.18
N THR A 37 -8.05 -8.71 -12.99
CA THR A 37 -7.49 -8.12 -11.78
C THR A 37 -5.97 -7.92 -11.90
N GLY A 38 -5.25 -8.89 -12.47
CA GLY A 38 -3.82 -8.75 -12.75
C GLY A 38 -3.52 -7.53 -13.64
N HIS A 39 -4.28 -7.39 -14.73
CA HIS A 39 -4.17 -6.22 -15.61
C HIS A 39 -4.62 -4.92 -14.94
N ALA A 40 -5.61 -4.93 -14.06
CA ALA A 40 -6.03 -3.74 -13.34
C ALA A 40 -4.94 -3.21 -12.40
N TYR A 41 -4.22 -4.09 -11.68
CA TYR A 41 -3.06 -3.68 -10.87
C TYR A 41 -1.93 -3.11 -11.74
N ALA A 42 -1.60 -3.79 -12.84
CA ALA A 42 -0.56 -3.33 -13.74
C ALA A 42 -0.93 -2.01 -14.44
N PHE A 43 -2.20 -1.83 -14.82
CA PHE A 43 -2.69 -0.61 -15.45
C PHE A 43 -2.75 0.55 -14.46
N ALA A 44 -3.24 0.33 -13.23
CA ALA A 44 -3.17 1.33 -12.17
C ALA A 44 -1.73 1.78 -11.91
N ARG A 45 -0.78 0.83 -11.85
CA ARG A 45 0.65 1.14 -11.72
C ARG A 45 1.16 1.96 -12.90
N PHE A 46 0.80 1.57 -14.12
CA PHE A 46 1.19 2.30 -15.34
C PHE A 46 0.74 3.76 -15.26
N ILE A 47 -0.53 4.02 -14.96
CA ILE A 47 -1.10 5.37 -14.83
C ILE A 47 -0.38 6.16 -13.73
N LEU A 48 -0.26 5.60 -12.52
CA LEU A 48 0.35 6.29 -11.39
C LEU A 48 1.81 6.68 -11.63
N LEU A 49 2.55 5.89 -12.43
CA LEU A 49 3.94 6.21 -12.78
C LEU A 49 4.06 7.33 -13.83
N HIS A 50 3.06 7.51 -14.69
CA HIS A 50 3.02 8.64 -15.64
C HIS A 50 2.51 9.92 -14.97
N GLU A 51 1.57 9.78 -14.03
CA GLU A 51 0.93 10.92 -13.36
C GLU A 51 1.75 11.51 -12.20
N VAL A 52 2.79 10.82 -11.73
CA VAL A 52 3.50 11.23 -10.49
C VAL A 52 4.24 12.56 -10.64
N ASP A 53 4.69 12.89 -11.84
CA ASP A 53 5.38 14.17 -12.11
C ASP A 53 4.39 15.29 -12.46
N ILE A 54 3.11 14.97 -12.62
CA ILE A 54 2.06 15.94 -12.94
C ILE A 54 1.61 16.62 -11.66
N ASP A 55 1.84 17.92 -11.59
CA ASP A 55 1.32 18.78 -10.55
C ASP A 55 -0.21 18.78 -10.57
N ASN A 56 -0.82 18.73 -9.39
CA ASN A 56 -2.27 18.71 -9.25
C ASN A 56 -3.00 17.58 -10.00
N SER A 57 -2.31 16.48 -10.32
CA SER A 57 -2.89 15.30 -10.97
C SER A 57 -4.23 14.89 -10.34
N ILE A 58 -5.24 14.80 -11.19
CA ILE A 58 -6.59 14.38 -10.80
C ILE A 58 -6.61 12.94 -10.28
N ILE A 59 -5.70 12.09 -10.78
CA ILE A 59 -5.59 10.69 -10.37
C ILE A 59 -5.19 10.60 -8.90
N PHE A 60 -4.23 11.41 -8.46
CA PHE A 60 -3.82 11.44 -7.05
C PHE A 60 -4.84 12.14 -6.15
N LYS A 61 -5.50 13.21 -6.62
CA LYS A 61 -6.59 13.87 -5.89
C LYS A 61 -7.79 12.95 -5.64
N GLN A 62 -8.08 12.07 -6.60
CA GLN A 62 -9.21 11.14 -6.55
C GLN A 62 -8.74 9.69 -6.37
N PHE A 63 -7.56 9.51 -5.77
CA PHE A 63 -7.02 8.19 -5.48
C PHE A 63 -7.92 7.48 -4.47
N GLY A 64 -8.30 6.25 -4.77
CA GLY A 64 -9.19 5.46 -3.91
C GLY A 64 -10.15 4.61 -4.73
N TYR A 65 -11.28 4.27 -4.11
CA TYR A 65 -12.24 3.31 -4.67
C TYR A 65 -12.68 3.66 -6.10
N SER A 66 -13.06 4.91 -6.34
CA SER A 66 -13.55 5.36 -7.65
C SER A 66 -12.49 5.24 -8.75
N PHE A 67 -11.22 5.54 -8.44
CA PHE A 67 -10.10 5.34 -9.36
C PHE A 67 -9.94 3.87 -9.74
N PHE A 68 -9.81 2.97 -8.77
CA PHE A 68 -9.62 1.55 -9.05
C PHE A 68 -10.84 0.89 -9.70
N TYR A 69 -12.04 1.36 -9.37
CA TYR A 69 -13.27 0.93 -10.02
C TYR A 69 -13.24 1.25 -11.51
N ASP A 70 -12.94 2.50 -11.88
CA ASP A 70 -12.84 2.87 -13.29
C ASP A 70 -11.67 2.13 -14.00
N VAL A 71 -10.49 2.03 -13.37
CA VAL A 71 -9.35 1.26 -13.93
C VAL A 71 -9.74 -0.18 -14.28
N PHE A 72 -10.45 -0.87 -13.37
CA PHE A 72 -10.90 -2.23 -13.64
C PHE A 72 -11.91 -2.28 -14.79
N LEU A 73 -12.84 -1.33 -14.85
CA LEU A 73 -13.82 -1.26 -15.94
C LEU A 73 -13.15 -1.04 -17.30
N PHE A 74 -12.11 -0.21 -17.38
CA PHE A 74 -11.37 0.02 -18.62
C PHE A 74 -10.54 -1.18 -19.08
N CYS A 75 -10.34 -2.18 -18.22
CA CYS A 75 -9.72 -3.46 -18.60
C CYS A 75 -10.71 -4.44 -19.29
N THR A 76 -11.97 -4.06 -19.49
CA THR A 76 -13.03 -4.94 -20.04
C THR A 76 -13.63 -4.41 -21.35
N GLU A 77 -14.33 -5.28 -22.10
CA GLU A 77 -15.16 -4.85 -23.24
C GLU A 77 -16.46 -4.26 -22.70
N ARG A 78 -16.84 -3.06 -23.14
CA ARG A 78 -18.09 -2.41 -22.72
C ARG A 78 -18.89 -1.93 -23.92
N ASP A 79 -20.20 -2.19 -23.86
CA ASP A 79 -21.21 -1.55 -24.70
C ASP A 79 -21.87 -0.36 -23.96
N ASP A 80 -21.76 -0.29 -22.62
CA ASP A 80 -22.55 0.60 -21.76
C ASP A 80 -21.71 1.22 -20.62
N MET A 81 -20.91 2.24 -20.92
CA MET A 81 -20.55 3.19 -19.88
C MET A 81 -21.80 4.01 -19.53
N LYS A 82 -22.46 3.70 -18.42
CA LYS A 82 -23.38 4.67 -17.82
C LYS A 82 -22.63 6.01 -17.72
N GLU A 83 -23.22 7.04 -18.30
CA GLU A 83 -22.67 8.38 -18.31
C GLU A 83 -22.22 8.75 -16.90
N ALA A 84 -21.00 9.28 -16.78
CA ALA A 84 -20.52 9.71 -15.49
C ALA A 84 -21.43 10.85 -15.00
N ARG A 85 -21.87 10.75 -13.74
CA ARG A 85 -22.89 11.63 -13.19
C ARG A 85 -22.34 12.99 -12.74
N ASN A 86 -21.02 13.15 -12.69
CA ASN A 86 -20.35 14.38 -12.26
C ASN A 86 -19.05 14.63 -13.05
N GLU A 87 -18.64 15.90 -13.08
CA GLU A 87 -17.46 16.38 -13.80
C GLU A 87 -16.17 15.71 -13.32
N ASP A 88 -16.03 15.48 -12.02
CA ASP A 88 -14.87 14.80 -11.43
C ASP A 88 -14.68 13.38 -11.98
N ALA A 89 -15.78 12.61 -12.12
CA ALA A 89 -15.71 11.28 -12.69
C ALA A 89 -15.43 11.31 -14.21
N LEU A 90 -15.95 12.31 -14.93
CA LEU A 90 -15.63 12.49 -16.35
C LEU A 90 -14.14 12.78 -16.55
N ALA A 91 -13.59 13.71 -15.78
CA ALA A 91 -12.20 14.10 -15.87
C ALA A 91 -11.25 12.96 -15.49
N ARG A 92 -11.55 12.22 -14.40
CA ARG A 92 -10.76 11.02 -14.03
C ARG A 92 -10.80 9.95 -15.12
N ARG A 93 -11.98 9.68 -15.69
CA ARG A 93 -12.14 8.69 -16.77
C ARG A 93 -11.41 9.10 -18.03
N ALA A 94 -11.41 10.39 -18.38
CA ALA A 94 -10.67 10.91 -19.53
C ALA A 94 -9.16 10.66 -19.39
N VAL A 95 -8.59 10.91 -18.21
CA VAL A 95 -7.17 10.62 -17.93
C VAL A 95 -6.88 9.12 -17.95
N ILE A 96 -7.73 8.28 -17.36
CA ILE A 96 -7.53 6.82 -17.44
C ILE A 96 -7.59 6.34 -18.90
N LEU A 97 -8.53 6.88 -19.69
CA LEU A 97 -8.67 6.54 -21.10
C LEU A 97 -7.47 6.93 -21.95
N SER A 98 -6.84 8.09 -21.69
CA SER A 98 -5.68 8.53 -22.47
C SER A 98 -4.48 7.57 -22.37
N TYR A 99 -4.38 6.80 -21.27
CA TYR A 99 -3.32 5.79 -21.09
C TYR A 99 -3.70 4.39 -21.58
N ARG A 100 -4.96 4.16 -21.95
CA ARG A 100 -5.48 2.81 -22.20
C ARG A 100 -4.86 2.17 -23.43
N ASP A 101 -4.82 2.87 -24.55
CA ASP A 101 -4.38 2.31 -25.83
C ASP A 101 -2.89 1.97 -25.79
N GLU A 102 -2.08 2.86 -25.21
CA GLU A 102 -0.66 2.61 -24.99
C GLU A 102 -0.45 1.39 -24.08
N TYR A 103 -1.12 1.33 -22.93
CA TYR A 103 -1.02 0.19 -22.03
C TYR A 103 -1.47 -1.12 -22.70
N MET A 104 -2.53 -1.10 -23.50
CA MET A 104 -3.01 -2.27 -24.25
C MET A 104 -1.98 -2.74 -25.27
N SER A 105 -1.33 -1.81 -25.97
CA SER A 105 -0.28 -2.13 -26.94
C SER A 105 0.91 -2.84 -26.29
N LEU A 106 1.34 -2.39 -25.10
CA LEU A 106 2.47 -2.95 -24.36
C LEU A 106 2.13 -4.27 -23.67
N SER A 107 0.96 -4.34 -23.04
CA SER A 107 0.57 -5.49 -22.18
C SER A 107 -0.09 -6.63 -22.94
N LYS A 108 -0.48 -6.40 -24.21
CA LYS A 108 -1.29 -7.33 -25.02
C LYS A 108 -2.59 -7.74 -24.31
N LEU A 109 -3.14 -6.82 -23.51
CA LEU A 109 -4.43 -7.00 -22.83
C LEU A 109 -5.50 -7.35 -23.87
N LYS A 110 -6.13 -8.51 -23.70
CA LYS A 110 -7.33 -8.89 -24.43
C LYS A 110 -8.53 -8.53 -23.58
N LEU A 111 -9.29 -7.54 -24.06
CA LEU A 111 -10.54 -7.18 -23.43
C LEU A 111 -11.48 -8.40 -23.44
N ARG A 112 -12.32 -8.50 -22.40
CA ARG A 112 -13.32 -9.57 -22.29
C ARG A 112 -14.68 -8.96 -21.95
N LYS A 113 -15.73 -9.40 -22.64
CA LYS A 113 -17.10 -9.10 -22.25
C LYS A 113 -17.46 -9.78 -20.94
N TYR A 114 -18.14 -9.05 -20.07
CA TYR A 114 -18.44 -9.52 -18.72
C TYR A 114 -19.72 -8.91 -18.15
N GLN A 115 -20.64 -9.72 -17.60
CA GLN A 115 -21.88 -9.22 -16.97
C GLN A 115 -22.33 -10.09 -15.79
N PRO A 116 -22.63 -9.53 -14.59
CA PRO A 116 -22.65 -8.11 -14.26
C PRO A 116 -21.27 -7.57 -13.87
N LEU A 117 -20.79 -6.61 -14.65
CA LEU A 117 -19.45 -6.03 -14.50
C LEU A 117 -19.31 -5.14 -13.26
N SER A 118 -20.37 -4.41 -12.90
CA SER A 118 -20.37 -3.45 -11.80
C SER A 118 -20.13 -4.08 -10.43
N ALA A 119 -20.77 -5.22 -10.15
CA ALA A 119 -20.62 -5.92 -8.89
C ALA A 119 -19.17 -6.41 -8.69
N VAL A 120 -18.59 -7.02 -9.72
CA VAL A 120 -17.20 -7.50 -9.64
C VAL A 120 -16.21 -6.34 -9.57
N ALA A 121 -16.39 -5.30 -10.38
CA ALA A 121 -15.55 -4.11 -10.34
C ALA A 121 -15.50 -3.51 -8.92
N GLY A 122 -16.62 -3.47 -8.20
CA GLY A 122 -16.65 -2.99 -6.82
C GLY A 122 -15.84 -3.83 -5.84
N TYR A 123 -15.91 -5.17 -5.93
CA TYR A 123 -15.09 -6.03 -5.08
C TYR A 123 -13.60 -5.92 -5.38
N VAL A 124 -13.24 -5.89 -6.66
CA VAL A 124 -11.84 -5.76 -7.07
C VAL A 124 -11.30 -4.40 -6.64
N ALA A 125 -12.04 -3.31 -6.87
CA ALA A 125 -11.64 -1.97 -6.47
C ALA A 125 -11.40 -1.85 -4.96
N LYS A 126 -12.30 -2.39 -4.12
CA LYS A 126 -12.09 -2.43 -2.65
C LYS A 126 -10.80 -3.16 -2.30
N SER A 127 -10.58 -4.34 -2.89
CA SER A 127 -9.38 -5.14 -2.64
C SER A 127 -8.10 -4.40 -3.05
N MET A 128 -8.14 -3.66 -4.18
CA MET A 128 -7.02 -2.85 -4.64
C MET A 128 -6.73 -1.68 -3.70
N VAL A 129 -7.74 -0.89 -3.32
CA VAL A 129 -7.57 0.21 -2.34
C VAL A 129 -6.95 -0.30 -1.05
N THR A 130 -7.50 -1.38 -0.48
CA THR A 130 -6.98 -1.97 0.75
C THR A 130 -5.52 -2.40 0.58
N ALA A 131 -5.16 -3.02 -0.55
CA ALA A 131 -3.78 -3.42 -0.80
C ALA A 131 -2.81 -2.22 -0.86
N TYR A 132 -3.21 -1.13 -1.51
CA TYR A 132 -2.42 0.10 -1.60
C TYR A 132 -2.27 0.78 -0.23
N ASN A 133 -3.39 0.97 0.48
CA ASN A 133 -3.38 1.60 1.80
C ASN A 133 -2.56 0.77 2.80
N ASN A 134 -2.72 -0.56 2.80
CA ASN A 134 -1.90 -1.42 3.65
C ASN A 134 -0.41 -1.35 3.29
N ASN A 135 -0.07 -1.24 2.00
CA ASN A 135 1.33 -1.10 1.59
C ASN A 135 1.95 0.20 2.11
N VAL A 136 1.20 1.31 2.06
CA VAL A 136 1.61 2.60 2.62
C VAL A 136 1.76 2.49 4.14
N LEU A 137 0.74 2.03 4.85
CA LEU A 137 0.73 1.90 6.32
C LEU A 137 1.91 1.07 6.84
N LEU A 138 2.25 -0.02 6.15
CA LEU A 138 3.31 -0.94 6.57
C LEU A 138 4.71 -0.45 6.22
N ARG A 139 4.88 0.35 5.16
CA ARG A 139 6.22 0.58 4.56
C ARG A 139 6.63 2.03 4.40
N PHE A 140 5.68 2.96 4.28
CA PHE A 140 6.01 4.36 4.03
C PHE A 140 6.83 4.97 5.17
N GLY A 141 6.33 4.88 6.41
CA GLY A 141 7.04 5.40 7.58
C GLY A 141 8.40 4.73 7.80
N GLU A 142 8.49 3.42 7.59
CA GLU A 142 9.77 2.71 7.67
C GLU A 142 10.76 3.24 6.62
N MET A 143 10.31 3.42 5.38
CA MET A 143 11.16 3.94 4.31
C MET A 143 11.57 5.38 4.57
N TRP A 144 10.67 6.23 5.04
CA TRP A 144 10.96 7.60 5.46
C TRP A 144 12.08 7.63 6.52
N ARG A 145 11.94 6.83 7.58
CA ARG A 145 12.95 6.74 8.64
C ARG A 145 14.30 6.25 8.11
N ARG A 146 14.30 5.22 7.26
CA ARG A 146 15.53 4.70 6.63
C ARG A 146 16.21 5.78 5.80
N THR A 147 15.46 6.54 5.02
CA THR A 147 15.98 7.67 4.24
C THR A 147 16.63 8.73 5.13
N VAL A 148 15.95 9.16 6.19
CA VAL A 148 16.50 10.17 7.11
C VAL A 148 17.77 9.66 7.78
N ASN A 149 17.76 8.43 8.29
CA ASN A 149 18.93 7.83 8.94
C ASN A 149 20.13 7.71 7.98
N LEU A 150 19.85 7.31 6.73
CA LEU A 150 20.87 7.21 5.69
C LEU A 150 21.52 8.56 5.40
N LYS A 151 20.73 9.63 5.34
CA LYS A 151 21.24 10.98 5.07
C LYS A 151 21.98 11.60 6.25
N LEU A 152 21.58 11.27 7.48
CA LEU A 152 22.31 11.71 8.66
C LEU A 152 23.69 11.04 8.77
N ASP A 153 23.82 9.84 8.22
CA ASP A 153 25.02 8.99 8.22
C ASP A 153 25.67 8.88 9.61
N THR A 154 24.82 8.74 10.64
CA THR A 154 25.27 8.75 12.04
C THR A 154 26.30 7.67 12.34
N LYS A 155 26.18 6.50 11.69
CA LYS A 155 27.09 5.37 11.92
C LYS A 155 28.52 5.70 11.51
N ASN A 156 28.73 6.22 10.29
CA ASN A 156 30.08 6.55 9.83
C ASN A 156 30.64 7.74 10.60
N LYS A 157 29.82 8.78 10.86
CA LYS A 157 30.21 9.91 11.71
C LYS A 157 30.66 9.47 13.10
N ILE A 158 30.00 8.46 13.69
CA ILE A 158 30.40 7.89 14.99
C ILE A 158 31.78 7.22 14.87
N VAL A 159 31.97 6.37 13.87
CA VAL A 159 33.26 5.67 13.67
C VAL A 159 34.41 6.68 13.51
N ASP A 160 34.23 7.68 12.65
CA ASP A 160 35.24 8.70 12.40
C ASP A 160 35.55 9.54 13.65
N LEU A 161 34.53 9.89 14.43
CA LEU A 161 34.69 10.66 15.67
C LEU A 161 35.38 9.83 16.75
N VAL A 162 34.99 8.57 16.93
CA VAL A 162 35.62 7.65 17.89
C VAL A 162 37.10 7.46 17.53
N ASP A 163 37.42 7.14 16.27
CA ASP A 163 38.80 6.99 15.78
C ASP A 163 39.65 8.25 16.05
N LYS A 164 39.07 9.44 15.84
CA LYS A 164 39.74 10.71 16.06
C LYS A 164 40.02 10.95 17.54
N LEU A 165 39.07 10.66 18.42
CA LEU A 165 39.18 10.90 19.86
C LEU A 165 40.06 9.85 20.55
N GLU A 166 40.03 8.59 20.11
CA GLU A 166 40.95 7.53 20.56
C GLU A 166 42.41 7.92 20.27
N ARG A 167 42.69 8.43 19.06
CA ARG A 167 44.03 8.96 18.70
C ARG A 167 44.47 10.16 19.55
N GLN A 168 43.52 10.87 20.14
CA GLN A 168 43.79 11.99 21.06
C GLN A 168 43.95 11.52 22.51
N GLY A 169 43.86 10.21 22.79
CA GLY A 169 44.00 9.65 24.13
C GLY A 169 42.82 9.97 25.06
N LYS A 170 41.64 10.25 24.49
CA LYS A 170 40.42 10.55 25.26
C LYS A 170 39.87 9.29 25.93
N SER A 171 39.29 9.46 27.12
CA SER A 171 38.65 8.35 27.82
C SER A 171 37.37 7.89 27.10
N LYS A 172 36.91 6.68 27.38
CA LYS A 172 35.65 6.15 26.81
C LYS A 172 34.45 7.01 27.22
N GLU A 173 34.45 7.56 28.43
CA GLU A 173 33.41 8.46 28.93
C GLU A 173 33.38 9.78 28.14
N GLU A 174 34.56 10.38 27.91
CA GLU A 174 34.68 11.59 27.10
C GLU A 174 34.23 11.35 25.66
N ILE A 175 34.59 10.20 25.07
CA ILE A 175 34.17 9.81 23.72
C ILE A 175 32.64 9.72 23.63
N ARG A 176 32.00 9.05 24.61
CA ARG A 176 30.54 8.91 24.65
C ARG A 176 29.84 10.26 24.76
N GLU A 177 30.32 11.14 25.64
CA GLU A 177 29.78 12.49 25.79
C GLU A 177 29.90 13.30 24.48
N GLN A 178 31.06 13.22 23.81
CA GLN A 178 31.26 13.89 22.52
C GLN A 178 30.35 13.33 21.42
N CYS A 179 30.16 12.01 21.34
CA CYS A 179 29.19 11.40 20.41
C CYS A 179 27.76 11.85 20.70
N GLN A 180 27.37 11.98 21.97
CA GLN A 180 26.06 12.48 22.37
C GLN A 180 25.80 13.91 21.91
N VAL A 181 26.78 14.79 22.11
CA VAL A 181 26.64 16.22 21.77
C VAL A 181 26.75 16.45 20.26
N GLN A 182 27.71 15.81 19.59
CA GLN A 182 28.01 16.10 18.18
C GLN A 182 27.16 15.31 17.19
N ILE A 183 26.63 14.15 17.57
CA ILE A 183 25.97 13.24 16.61
C ILE A 183 24.55 12.91 17.05
N TRP A 184 24.36 12.31 18.23
CA TRP A 184 23.03 11.81 18.61
C TRP A 184 22.01 12.92 18.83
N THR A 185 22.38 13.98 19.56
CA THR A 185 21.47 15.10 19.83
C THR A 185 21.07 15.83 18.53
N PRO A 186 22.00 16.21 17.63
CA PRO A 186 21.66 16.78 16.34
C PRO A 186 20.83 15.82 15.46
N ALA A 187 21.16 14.54 15.43
CA ALA A 187 20.41 13.55 14.65
C ALA A 187 18.97 13.38 15.17
N ARG A 188 18.77 13.42 16.48
CA ARG A 188 17.43 13.37 17.10
C ARG A 188 16.63 14.63 16.76
N HIS A 189 17.25 15.80 16.89
CA HIS A 189 16.63 17.07 16.52
C HIS A 189 16.23 17.09 15.04
N ALA A 190 17.12 16.68 14.14
CA ALA A 190 16.82 16.56 12.72
C ALA A 190 15.62 15.63 12.47
N LYS A 191 15.57 14.45 13.11
CA LYS A 191 14.42 13.53 12.98
C LYS A 191 13.11 14.12 13.51
N GLU A 192 13.15 15.03 14.47
CA GLU A 192 11.97 15.73 15.01
C GLU A 192 11.49 16.82 14.04
N VAL A 193 12.40 17.67 13.56
CA VAL A 193 12.11 18.71 12.56
C VAL A 193 11.49 18.11 11.29
N LEU A 194 12.04 16.99 10.83
CA LEU A 194 11.62 16.31 9.59
C LEU A 194 10.28 15.57 9.70
N ARG A 195 9.61 15.58 10.85
CA ARG A 195 8.23 15.03 10.97
C ARG A 195 7.20 15.98 10.38
N SER A 196 7.47 17.28 10.45
CA SER A 196 6.56 18.31 9.95
C SER A 196 6.52 18.33 8.43
N ARG A 197 5.40 18.78 7.87
CA ARG A 197 5.26 19.06 6.44
C ARG A 197 6.16 20.19 5.98
N ARG A 198 6.46 21.15 6.87
CA ARG A 198 7.25 22.36 6.59
C ARG A 198 8.43 22.41 7.57
N PRO A 199 9.40 21.49 7.44
CA PRO A 199 10.56 21.48 8.30
C PRO A 199 11.33 22.79 8.15
N VAL A 200 11.78 23.35 9.26
CA VAL A 200 12.66 24.53 9.30
C VAL A 200 14.03 24.07 9.78
N ALA A 201 15.03 24.14 8.92
CA ALA A 201 16.39 23.78 9.29
C ALA A 201 16.97 24.80 10.28
N THR A 202 17.65 24.30 11.30
CA THR A 202 18.53 25.08 12.18
C THR A 202 20.00 24.81 11.88
N THR A 203 20.31 23.74 11.13
CA THR A 203 21.67 23.35 10.76
C THR A 203 21.83 23.11 9.26
N ALA A 204 23.08 23.13 8.76
CA ALA A 204 23.37 22.83 7.36
C ALA A 204 23.04 21.37 6.98
N ASP A 205 23.28 20.43 7.89
CA ASP A 205 22.94 19.01 7.71
C ASP A 205 21.42 18.83 7.54
N GLU A 206 20.63 19.50 8.38
CA GLU A 206 19.16 19.51 8.24
C GLU A 206 18.73 20.10 6.91
N GLN A 207 19.31 21.23 6.50
CA GLN A 207 18.98 21.86 5.23
C GLN A 207 19.28 20.93 4.04
N ALA A 208 20.39 20.19 4.07
CA ALA A 208 20.73 19.22 3.04
C ALA A 208 19.70 18.08 2.96
N ILE A 209 19.23 17.58 4.11
CA ILE A 209 18.18 16.55 4.16
C ILE A 209 16.85 17.11 3.65
N ILE A 210 16.47 18.32 4.08
CA ILE A 210 15.26 19.00 3.64
C ILE A 210 15.28 19.16 2.12
N ASN A 211 16.39 19.61 1.54
CA ASN A 211 16.55 19.74 0.09
C ASN A 211 16.36 18.38 -0.61
N PHE A 212 16.89 17.30 -0.05
CA PHE A 212 16.74 15.96 -0.59
C PHE A 212 15.27 15.45 -0.56
N ILE A 213 14.55 15.66 0.54
CA ILE A 213 13.15 15.19 0.68
C ILE A 213 12.12 16.19 0.13
N THR A 214 12.53 17.39 -0.27
CA THR A 214 11.65 18.43 -0.80
C THR A 214 10.74 17.93 -1.94
N PRO A 215 11.22 17.13 -2.91
CA PRO A 215 10.34 16.55 -3.94
C PRO A 215 9.22 15.68 -3.36
N VAL A 216 9.51 14.92 -2.29
CA VAL A 216 8.53 14.08 -1.59
C VAL A 216 7.50 14.92 -0.89
N LEU A 217 7.97 15.95 -0.17
CA LEU A 217 7.13 16.91 0.50
C LEU A 217 6.24 17.65 -0.52
N ASN A 218 6.74 18.06 -1.67
CA ASN A 218 5.94 18.72 -2.72
C ASN A 218 4.85 17.85 -3.36
N CYS A 219 4.78 16.55 -3.05
CA CYS A 219 3.68 15.70 -3.50
C CYS A 219 2.34 16.00 -2.83
N TYR A 220 2.34 16.66 -1.67
CA TYR A 220 1.10 17.04 -0.97
C TYR A 220 0.57 18.38 -1.51
N PRO A 221 -0.76 18.58 -1.60
CA PRO A 221 -1.37 19.83 -2.06
C PRO A 221 -0.88 21.06 -1.29
N VAL A 222 -0.92 22.22 -1.95
CA VAL A 222 -0.66 23.50 -1.30
C VAL A 222 -1.67 23.71 -0.17
N GLY A 223 -1.18 23.91 1.06
CA GLY A 223 -2.01 24.05 2.25
C GLY A 223 -2.39 22.73 2.94
N TYR A 224 -1.91 21.58 2.46
CA TYR A 224 -2.08 20.32 3.19
C TYR A 224 -1.31 20.35 4.51
N GLU A 225 -1.99 20.02 5.61
CA GLU A 225 -1.43 19.95 6.95
C GLU A 225 -1.44 18.51 7.44
N PHE A 226 -0.29 18.05 7.96
CA PHE A 226 -0.20 16.72 8.55
C PHE A 226 -0.99 16.69 9.85
N LYS A 227 -1.76 15.62 10.04
CA LYS A 227 -2.46 15.38 11.30
C LYS A 227 -1.45 15.31 12.46
N GLY A 228 -1.59 16.23 13.41
CA GLY A 228 -0.67 16.36 14.54
C GLY A 228 0.72 16.90 14.16
N ASP A 229 0.84 17.54 13.00
CA ASP A 229 2.10 18.02 12.39
C ASP A 229 3.18 16.92 12.29
N ASP A 230 2.73 15.68 12.08
CA ASP A 230 3.60 14.51 12.07
C ASP A 230 3.23 13.59 10.91
N ILE A 231 4.17 13.43 9.99
CA ILE A 231 4.02 12.59 8.80
C ILE A 231 3.65 11.15 9.12
N TYR A 232 4.09 10.60 10.26
CA TYR A 232 3.80 9.23 10.68
C TYR A 232 2.36 9.09 11.14
N TRP A 233 1.86 10.06 11.92
CA TRP A 233 0.47 10.07 12.37
C TRP A 233 -0.49 10.34 11.20
N ASP A 234 -0.12 11.24 10.30
CA ASP A 234 -0.89 11.52 9.09
C ASP A 234 -0.98 10.30 8.18
N CYS A 235 0.15 9.61 7.95
CA CYS A 235 0.19 8.39 7.14
C CYS A 235 -0.71 7.28 7.73
N LYS A 236 -0.81 7.18 9.06
CA LYS A 236 -1.71 6.23 9.72
C LYS A 236 -3.19 6.61 9.57
N ALA A 237 -3.49 7.91 9.56
CA ALA A 237 -4.86 8.41 9.47
C ALA A 237 -5.41 8.40 8.04
N SER A 238 -4.57 8.73 7.05
CA SER A 238 -4.99 8.94 5.65
C SER A 238 -3.94 8.40 4.67
N PRO A 239 -3.69 7.08 4.65
CA PRO A 239 -2.63 6.48 3.82
C PRO A 239 -2.77 6.76 2.31
N GLU A 240 -3.98 6.95 1.81
CA GLU A 240 -4.25 7.33 0.42
C GLU A 240 -3.52 8.61 -0.01
N ASN A 241 -3.39 9.60 0.89
CA ASN A 241 -2.74 10.88 0.60
C ASN A 241 -1.21 10.74 0.49
N HIS A 242 -0.64 9.63 0.95
CA HIS A 242 0.80 9.38 0.97
C HIS A 242 1.27 8.55 -0.23
N VAL A 243 0.38 8.10 -1.11
CA VAL A 243 0.76 7.26 -2.26
C VAL A 243 1.70 7.99 -3.21
N LYS A 244 1.41 9.25 -3.56
CA LYS A 244 2.27 10.07 -4.44
C LYS A 244 3.64 10.27 -3.81
N ALA A 245 3.66 10.69 -2.54
CA ALA A 245 4.87 10.88 -1.76
C ALA A 245 5.69 9.57 -1.65
N PHE A 246 5.05 8.42 -1.49
CA PHE A 246 5.73 7.14 -1.40
C PHE A 246 6.43 6.75 -2.70
N ILE A 247 5.79 6.99 -3.85
CA ILE A 247 6.42 6.79 -5.18
C ILE A 247 7.61 7.74 -5.33
N MET A 248 7.46 9.01 -4.96
CA MET A 248 8.51 10.01 -5.09
C MET A 248 9.71 9.71 -4.19
N LEU A 249 9.48 9.32 -2.93
CA LEU A 249 10.53 8.93 -1.99
C LEU A 249 11.37 7.78 -2.54
N ASN A 250 10.72 6.82 -3.21
CA ASN A 250 11.39 5.71 -3.86
C ASN A 250 12.25 6.18 -5.05
N ARG A 251 11.76 7.12 -5.86
CA ARG A 251 12.54 7.71 -6.95
C ARG A 251 13.77 8.45 -6.44
N CYS A 252 13.63 9.25 -5.37
CA CYS A 252 14.74 9.94 -4.73
C CYS A 252 15.82 8.95 -4.26
N LEU A 253 15.43 7.84 -3.64
CA LEU A 253 16.37 6.80 -3.20
C LEU A 253 17.06 6.10 -4.38
N VAL A 254 16.31 5.77 -5.44
CA VAL A 254 16.89 5.14 -6.64
C VAL A 254 17.88 6.06 -7.35
N ALA A 255 17.61 7.36 -7.39
CA ALA A 255 18.52 8.36 -7.98
C ALA A 255 19.88 8.41 -7.27
N GLU A 256 19.95 7.97 -6.01
CA GLU A 256 21.20 7.89 -5.24
C GLU A 256 21.82 6.49 -5.23
N GLY A 257 21.31 5.57 -6.06
CA GLY A 257 21.85 4.22 -6.20
C GLY A 257 21.32 3.20 -5.18
N TYR A 258 20.32 3.56 -4.37
CA TYR A 258 19.70 2.60 -3.45
C TYR A 258 18.71 1.67 -4.16
N ARG A 259 18.56 0.46 -3.64
CA ARG A 259 17.62 -0.53 -4.20
C ARG A 259 16.17 -0.06 -4.03
N CYS A 260 15.42 -0.14 -5.13
CA CYS A 260 14.00 0.17 -5.18
C CYS A 260 13.18 -0.75 -4.26
N ILE A 261 12.30 -0.17 -3.45
CA ILE A 261 11.23 -0.90 -2.76
C ILE A 261 9.97 -0.82 -3.62
N GLN A 262 9.18 -1.88 -3.68
CA GLN A 262 7.93 -1.81 -4.46
C GLN A 262 6.85 -0.95 -3.74
N ALA A 263 6.82 0.35 -4.06
CA ALA A 263 5.85 1.31 -3.53
C ALA A 263 4.41 1.06 -4.03
N LEU A 264 4.28 0.49 -5.24
CA LEU A 264 3.00 0.18 -5.87
C LEU A 264 2.77 -1.34 -5.81
N PRO A 265 1.81 -1.81 -5.00
CA PRO A 265 1.57 -3.24 -4.86
C PRO A 265 1.17 -3.83 -6.21
N LEU A 266 1.77 -4.97 -6.52
CA LEU A 266 1.29 -5.86 -7.57
C LEU A 266 0.54 -7.01 -6.89
N ARG A 267 -0.31 -7.68 -7.67
CA ARG A 267 -0.95 -8.90 -7.22
C ARG A 267 0.12 -9.95 -6.88
N ARG A 268 0.24 -10.33 -5.60
CA ARG A 268 1.29 -11.24 -5.11
C ARG A 268 1.04 -12.71 -5.44
N SER A 269 -0.21 -13.11 -5.69
CA SER A 269 -0.57 -14.50 -5.96
C SER A 269 -0.82 -14.74 -7.45
N TRP A 270 -0.03 -15.65 -8.04
CA TRP A 270 -0.29 -16.25 -9.35
C TRP A 270 -1.46 -17.23 -9.31
N VAL A 271 -1.72 -17.80 -8.13
CA VAL A 271 -2.88 -18.67 -7.86
C VAL A 271 -4.16 -17.84 -7.85
N TYR A 272 -5.25 -18.46 -8.31
CA TYR A 272 -6.58 -17.87 -8.25
C TYR A 272 -6.92 -17.44 -6.82
N ALA A 273 -7.09 -16.14 -6.61
CA ALA A 273 -7.51 -15.63 -5.31
C ALA A 273 -9.00 -15.90 -5.10
N HIS A 274 -9.47 -15.72 -3.86
CA HIS A 274 -10.89 -15.74 -3.54
C HIS A 274 -11.64 -14.75 -4.45
N VAL A 275 -12.40 -15.27 -5.40
CA VAL A 275 -13.28 -14.46 -6.25
C VAL A 275 -14.67 -14.46 -5.60
N PRO A 276 -15.26 -13.29 -5.32
CA PRO A 276 -16.61 -13.23 -4.79
C PRO A 276 -17.60 -13.75 -5.84
N ILE A 277 -18.51 -14.61 -5.40
CA ILE A 277 -19.62 -15.13 -6.19
C ILE A 277 -20.87 -14.82 -5.37
N ASN A 278 -21.61 -13.80 -5.79
CA ASN A 278 -22.94 -13.50 -5.26
C ASN A 278 -24.01 -14.11 -6.18
N THR A 279 -25.28 -14.01 -5.80
CA THR A 279 -26.40 -14.58 -6.56
C THR A 279 -26.44 -14.11 -8.01
N MET A 280 -26.16 -12.82 -8.26
CA MET A 280 -26.14 -12.30 -9.64
C MET A 280 -25.00 -12.90 -10.47
N ILE A 281 -23.82 -13.03 -9.88
CA ILE A 281 -22.67 -13.65 -10.52
C ILE A 281 -22.96 -15.13 -10.80
N LEU A 282 -23.50 -15.82 -9.81
CA LEU A 282 -23.84 -17.24 -9.91
C LEU A 282 -24.83 -17.47 -11.06
N ALA A 283 -25.93 -16.71 -11.11
CA ALA A 283 -26.92 -16.85 -12.17
C ALA A 283 -26.35 -16.51 -13.55
N ASN A 284 -25.70 -15.35 -13.72
CA ASN A 284 -25.27 -14.90 -15.05
C ASN A 284 -24.02 -15.61 -15.60
N HIS A 285 -23.07 -16.00 -14.76
CA HIS A 285 -21.79 -16.57 -15.22
C HIS A 285 -21.64 -18.07 -14.99
N ILE A 286 -22.33 -18.63 -14.01
CA ILE A 286 -22.18 -20.04 -13.64
C ILE A 286 -23.36 -20.85 -14.19
N PHE A 287 -24.57 -20.36 -14.00
CA PHE A 287 -25.79 -20.98 -14.54
C PHE A 287 -26.14 -20.51 -15.95
N GLU A 288 -25.55 -19.39 -16.39
CA GLU A 288 -25.85 -18.74 -17.68
C GLU A 288 -27.33 -18.35 -17.83
N GLU A 289 -28.01 -18.12 -16.70
CA GLU A 289 -29.37 -17.60 -16.62
C GLU A 289 -29.30 -16.07 -16.64
N LYS A 290 -30.07 -15.43 -17.53
CA LYS A 290 -30.21 -13.97 -17.53
C LYS A 290 -30.95 -13.51 -16.29
N TYR A 291 -30.22 -13.29 -15.21
CA TYR A 291 -30.76 -12.76 -13.96
C TYR A 291 -30.44 -11.26 -13.87
N SER A 292 -31.48 -10.45 -14.07
CA SER A 292 -31.49 -9.05 -13.65
C SER A 292 -32.31 -8.97 -12.36
N PRO A 293 -31.80 -8.41 -11.24
CA PRO A 293 -32.65 -8.14 -10.10
C PRO A 293 -33.75 -7.17 -10.57
N MET A 294 -34.96 -7.69 -10.75
CA MET A 294 -36.06 -6.98 -11.40
C MET A 294 -36.39 -5.68 -10.65
N THR A 295 -36.75 -4.68 -11.43
CA THR A 295 -37.68 -3.60 -11.13
C THR A 295 -39.07 -4.05 -10.67
N ASP A 296 -39.30 -5.33 -10.35
CA ASP A 296 -40.63 -5.87 -10.08
C ASP A 296 -40.78 -6.32 -8.63
N LYS A 297 -41.72 -5.63 -7.97
CA LYS A 297 -42.38 -6.07 -6.75
C LYS A 297 -43.12 -7.37 -7.05
N GLN A 298 -42.52 -8.53 -6.79
CA GLN A 298 -43.30 -9.74 -6.47
C GLN A 298 -42.46 -10.70 -5.62
N PRO A 299 -43.04 -11.31 -4.57
CA PRO A 299 -42.29 -12.12 -3.61
C PRO A 299 -41.95 -13.48 -4.24
N ALA A 300 -40.67 -13.81 -4.30
CA ALA A 300 -40.23 -15.14 -4.69
C ALA A 300 -40.66 -16.15 -3.61
N VAL A 301 -41.54 -17.08 -3.99
CA VAL A 301 -41.83 -18.28 -3.21
C VAL A 301 -40.60 -19.19 -3.30
N LEU A 302 -39.90 -19.35 -2.18
CA LEU A 302 -38.86 -20.38 -2.03
C LEU A 302 -39.54 -21.72 -1.76
N PRO A 303 -39.07 -22.84 -2.36
CA PRO A 303 -39.52 -24.15 -1.93
C PRO A 303 -38.89 -24.49 -0.58
N ASP A 304 -39.77 -24.62 0.43
CA ASP A 304 -39.42 -25.13 1.76
C ASP A 304 -38.85 -26.54 1.67
N LYS A 305 -37.61 -26.71 2.14
CA LYS A 305 -37.25 -27.84 3.02
C LYS A 305 -35.90 -27.60 3.72
N PRO A 306 -35.86 -27.66 5.07
CA PRO A 306 -34.64 -27.52 5.83
C PRO A 306 -33.89 -28.85 5.85
N VAL A 307 -32.60 -28.84 5.53
CA VAL A 307 -31.68 -29.90 5.97
C VAL A 307 -30.86 -29.34 7.12
N ALA A 308 -31.25 -29.75 8.32
CA ALA A 308 -30.46 -29.54 9.53
C ALA A 308 -29.21 -30.41 9.48
N LEU A 309 -28.02 -29.84 9.72
CA LEU A 309 -26.90 -30.60 10.28
C LEU A 309 -25.84 -29.71 10.94
N ALA A 310 -25.90 -29.78 12.27
CA ALA A 310 -24.82 -29.84 13.26
C ALA A 310 -23.71 -28.77 13.28
N ASP A 311 -23.72 -28.03 14.39
CA ASP A 311 -22.56 -27.41 15.02
C ASP A 311 -21.42 -28.41 15.23
N LYS A 312 -20.21 -28.05 14.77
CA LYS A 312 -18.93 -28.29 15.48
C LYS A 312 -17.97 -27.13 15.18
N GLN A 313 -17.42 -26.61 16.27
CA GLN A 313 -16.49 -25.48 16.36
C GLN A 313 -15.22 -25.64 15.51
N ALA A 314 -14.65 -24.51 15.10
CA ALA A 314 -13.20 -24.33 15.09
C ALA A 314 -12.90 -22.88 15.47
N VAL A 315 -12.62 -22.69 16.76
CA VAL A 315 -11.89 -21.52 17.28
C VAL A 315 -10.47 -21.65 16.75
N ALA A 316 -10.06 -20.73 15.87
CA ALA A 316 -8.68 -20.53 15.47
C ALA A 316 -8.49 -19.05 15.14
N SER A 317 -8.14 -18.33 16.20
CA SER A 317 -7.11 -17.29 16.27
C SER A 317 -6.68 -16.63 14.95
N ASP A 318 -7.16 -15.42 14.75
CA ASP A 318 -6.37 -14.32 14.16
C ASP A 318 -6.90 -13.04 14.81
N GLU A 319 -6.55 -12.87 16.09
CA GLU A 319 -6.57 -11.55 16.70
C GLU A 319 -5.56 -10.68 15.94
N PRO A 320 -5.96 -9.52 15.40
CA PRO A 320 -4.98 -8.53 14.99
C PRO A 320 -4.23 -8.11 16.24
N GLY A 321 -2.96 -8.51 16.33
CA GLY A 321 -2.06 -8.14 17.39
C GLY A 321 -2.19 -6.65 17.70
N THR A 322 -2.39 -6.36 18.98
CA THR A 322 -2.41 -5.02 19.54
C THR A 322 -1.21 -4.24 19.00
N PRO A 323 -1.38 -3.05 18.39
CA PRO A 323 -0.23 -2.25 17.99
C PRO A 323 0.45 -1.77 19.26
N ALA A 324 1.54 -2.45 19.64
CA ALA A 324 2.46 -2.00 20.66
C ALA A 324 2.94 -0.59 20.27
N ASP A 325 2.60 0.34 21.15
CA ASP A 325 3.31 1.52 21.59
C ASP A 325 3.96 2.48 20.58
N LYS A 326 3.90 3.75 21.01
CA LYS A 326 4.69 4.87 20.50
C LYS A 326 6.11 4.38 20.17
N PRO A 327 6.67 4.72 18.99
CA PRO A 327 8.03 4.36 18.70
C PRO A 327 8.96 5.13 19.64
N ASP A 328 9.66 4.35 20.47
CA ASP A 328 10.75 4.79 21.33
C ASP A 328 11.82 5.51 20.50
N VAL A 329 12.27 6.66 21.01
CA VAL A 329 13.21 7.58 20.36
C VAL A 329 14.67 7.20 20.68
N SER A 330 14.89 6.01 21.26
CA SER A 330 16.14 5.64 21.96
C SER A 330 17.10 4.68 21.22
N SER A 331 16.86 4.31 19.94
CA SER A 331 17.57 3.15 19.36
C SER A 331 19.04 3.32 18.93
N ASP A 332 19.63 4.52 19.02
CA ASP A 332 20.96 4.79 18.43
C ASP A 332 22.13 4.79 19.45
N GLU A 333 21.83 4.82 20.75
CA GLU A 333 22.80 4.65 21.85
C GLU A 333 23.55 3.30 21.85
N PRO A 334 22.92 2.14 21.53
CA PRO A 334 23.63 0.85 21.47
C PRO A 334 24.70 0.77 20.36
N ALA A 335 24.75 1.71 19.41
CA ALA A 335 25.73 1.68 18.33
C ALA A 335 27.15 2.06 18.79
N VAL A 336 27.31 3.01 19.72
CA VAL A 336 28.63 3.36 20.28
C VAL A 336 29.11 2.28 21.23
N LEU A 337 28.22 1.70 22.05
CA LEU A 337 28.57 0.55 22.88
C LEU A 337 29.02 -0.63 22.03
N ALA A 338 28.30 -0.98 20.96
CA ALA A 338 28.73 -2.04 20.04
C ALA A 338 30.07 -1.75 19.35
N VAL A 339 30.35 -0.49 18.97
CA VAL A 339 31.64 -0.08 18.38
C VAL A 339 32.78 -0.14 19.43
N LEU A 340 32.53 0.30 20.66
CA LEU A 340 33.52 0.26 21.75
C LEU A 340 33.75 -1.16 22.28
N GLU A 341 32.71 -2.01 22.31
CA GLU A 341 32.76 -3.41 22.75
C GLU A 341 33.41 -4.30 21.69
N SER A 342 33.12 -4.10 20.40
CA SER A 342 33.79 -4.85 19.31
C SER A 342 35.28 -4.52 19.17
N ARG A 343 35.73 -3.40 19.74
CA ARG A 343 37.15 -2.98 19.77
C ARG A 343 37.85 -3.27 21.11
N GLY A 344 37.10 -3.67 22.13
CA GLY A 344 37.61 -3.98 23.47
C GLY A 344 37.96 -5.46 23.71
N GLY A 345 37.82 -6.32 22.69
CA GLY A 345 38.14 -7.74 22.78
C GLY A 345 39.54 -8.06 22.28
N SER A 346 40.54 -7.91 23.16
CA SER A 346 41.70 -8.82 23.36
C SER A 346 42.86 -8.08 24.03
N GLU A 347 42.86 -8.00 25.36
CA GLU A 347 44.11 -7.85 26.14
C GLU A 347 44.39 -9.06 27.05
N ASP A 348 43.61 -10.13 26.96
CA ASP A 348 43.88 -11.40 27.65
C ASP A 348 43.74 -12.58 26.68
N GLU A 349 44.74 -12.80 25.83
CA GLU A 349 45.13 -14.16 25.43
C GLU A 349 46.63 -14.17 25.12
N ILE A 350 47.39 -14.56 26.13
CA ILE A 350 48.81 -14.88 26.11
C ILE A 350 48.98 -16.26 25.44
N VAL A 351 49.66 -16.31 24.29
CA VAL A 351 50.83 -17.14 23.87
C VAL A 351 50.98 -17.05 22.36
#